data_AF-A0AAU9LSQ5-F1
#
_entry.id   AF-A0AAU9LSQ5-F1
#
_cell.length_a   1.000
_cell.length_b   1.000
_cell.length_c   1.000
_cell.angle_alpha   90.00
_cell.angle_beta   90.00
_cell.angle_gamma   90.00
#
_symmetry.space_group_name_H-M   'P 1'
#
loop_
_entity.id
_entity.type
_entity.pdbx_description
1 polymer ?
#
loop_
_entity_poly.entity_id
_entity_poly.type
_entity_poly.pdbx_seq_one_letter_code
_entity_poly.pdbx_strand_id
1 'polypeptide(L)'
;MTLVRNCRQRKPVFLTKAEREQLALKRRQDEFEEQKRRSEQLLLQSNPNSSTSKPPPSSDDASRNHRSSRDYDRDRDRDRDRDRRDRDRDRDRDRERERERERERERERDSERRNRDRERDEEHKAREKARLEKLAEREREKELDAIKEQYLGSKKPKKRVIKPSEKFRFSFDWENTEDTSRDMNVLYQNPHEARLLFGRGFRAGMDRREQKKLAAKE
;
A
#
# COMPACT_ATOMS: atom_id res chain seq x y z
N MET A 1 48.52 -5.66 47.59
CA MET A 1 47.25 -6.30 47.18
C MET A 1 47.25 -6.46 45.66
N THR A 2 47.55 -7.65 45.14
CA THR A 2 47.50 -7.95 43.70
C THR A 2 46.28 -8.83 43.42
N LEU A 3 45.29 -8.26 42.73
CA LEU A 3 44.10 -8.97 42.27
C LEU A 3 44.46 -9.86 41.08
N VAL A 4 44.52 -11.18 41.31
CA VAL A 4 44.61 -12.19 40.25
C VAL A 4 43.28 -12.20 39.49
N ARG A 5 43.24 -11.53 38.33
CA ARG A 5 42.11 -11.65 37.41
C ARG A 5 42.13 -13.05 36.81
N ASN A 6 41.21 -13.88 37.28
CA ASN A 6 41.01 -15.22 36.76
C ASN A 6 40.21 -15.11 35.44
N CYS A 7 40.93 -14.85 34.35
CA CYS A 7 40.38 -14.79 33.00
C CYS A 7 39.99 -16.20 32.56
N ARG A 8 38.81 -16.69 32.97
CA ARG A 8 38.19 -17.89 32.39
C ARG A 8 37.84 -17.58 30.93
N GLN A 9 38.82 -17.74 30.04
CA GLN A 9 38.68 -17.67 28.58
C GLN A 9 37.48 -18.56 28.19
N ARG A 10 36.37 -17.96 27.75
CA ARG A 10 35.19 -18.72 27.30
C ARG A 10 35.59 -19.50 26.05
N LYS A 11 35.60 -20.82 26.14
CA LYS A 11 35.89 -21.69 25.00
C LYS A 11 34.76 -21.53 23.98
N PRO A 12 35.07 -21.33 22.69
CA PRO A 12 34.04 -21.28 21.65
C PRO A 12 33.29 -22.61 21.59
N VAL A 13 31.95 -22.53 21.51
CA VAL A 13 31.09 -23.70 21.36
C VAL A 13 30.80 -23.89 19.88
N PHE A 14 31.25 -25.02 19.33
CA PHE A 14 31.02 -25.37 17.93
C PHE A 14 29.81 -26.29 17.84
N LEU A 15 28.71 -25.76 17.30
CA LEU A 15 27.52 -26.55 16.95
C LEU A 15 27.78 -27.28 15.63
N THR A 16 27.28 -28.51 15.54
CA THR A 16 27.28 -29.31 14.31
C THR A 16 26.41 -28.65 13.24
N LYS A 17 26.62 -29.01 11.97
CA LYS A 17 25.87 -28.43 10.84
C LYS A 17 24.35 -28.65 10.98
N ALA A 18 23.94 -29.84 11.44
CA ALA A 18 22.53 -30.17 11.65
C ALA A 18 21.89 -29.35 12.78
N GLU A 19 22.61 -29.12 13.88
CA GLU A 19 22.11 -28.30 15.00
C GLU A 19 21.94 -26.83 14.60
N ARG A 20 22.84 -26.30 13.75
CA ARG A 20 22.69 -24.94 13.22
C ARG A 20 21.48 -24.80 12.31
N GLU A 21 21.21 -25.81 11.48
CA GLU A 21 20.04 -25.84 10.60
C GLU A 21 18.74 -25.91 11.40
N GLN A 22 18.67 -26.75 12.44
CA GLN A 22 17.52 -26.82 13.34
C GLN A 22 17.28 -25.51 14.08
N LEU A 23 18.35 -24.84 14.55
CA LEU A 23 18.24 -23.54 15.23
C LEU A 23 17.76 -22.46 14.25
N ALA A 24 18.22 -22.48 12.99
CA ALA A 24 17.76 -21.56 11.96
C ALA A 24 16.28 -21.77 11.62
N LEU A 25 15.82 -23.02 11.52
CA LEU A 25 14.41 -23.33 11.28
C LEU A 25 13.53 -22.90 12.45
N LYS A 26 13.97 -23.15 13.69
CA LYS A 26 13.26 -22.75 14.89
C LYS A 26 13.13 -21.22 14.98
N ARG A 27 14.21 -20.49 14.71
CA ARG A 27 14.20 -19.03 14.67
C ARG A 27 13.23 -18.49 13.62
N ARG A 28 13.15 -19.13 12.45
CA ARG A 28 12.20 -18.77 11.39
C ARG A 28 10.74 -19.02 11.80
N GLN A 29 10.48 -20.09 12.54
CA GLN A 29 9.15 -20.39 13.08
C GLN A 29 8.75 -19.34 14.13
N ASP A 30 9.66 -19.02 15.06
CA ASP A 30 9.44 -18.00 16.08
C ASP A 30 9.15 -16.61 15.46
N GLU A 31 9.89 -16.24 14.41
CA GLU A 31 9.66 -14.98 13.67
C GLU A 31 8.29 -14.94 12.97
N PHE A 32 7.83 -16.08 12.43
CA PHE A 32 6.51 -16.19 11.81
C PHE A 32 5.38 -16.10 12.85
N GLU A 33 5.55 -16.75 13.99
CA GLU A 33 4.60 -16.67 15.11
C GLU A 33 4.54 -15.26 15.69
N GLU A 34 5.68 -14.57 15.81
CA GLU A 34 5.73 -13.19 16.29
C GLU A 34 5.05 -12.22 15.30
N GLN A 35 5.25 -12.40 14.00
CA GLN A 35 4.51 -11.64 12.99
C GLN A 35 3.01 -11.90 13.06
N LYS A 36 2.60 -13.16 13.20
CA LYS A 36 1.19 -13.54 13.32
C LYS A 36 0.57 -12.93 14.59
N ARG A 37 1.24 -13.03 15.73
CA ARG A 37 0.80 -12.42 17.00
C ARG A 37 0.72 -10.91 16.89
N ARG A 38 1.67 -10.26 16.21
CA ARG A 38 1.64 -8.82 15.95
C ARG A 38 0.49 -8.42 15.03
N SER A 39 0.20 -9.20 13.99
CA SER A 39 -0.96 -8.97 13.12
C SER A 39 -2.29 -9.15 13.86
N GLU A 40 -2.37 -10.14 14.76
CA GLU A 40 -3.55 -10.41 15.58
C GLU A 40 -3.77 -9.29 16.61
N GLN A 41 -2.69 -8.82 17.25
CA GLN A 41 -2.75 -7.65 18.13
C GLN A 41 -3.16 -6.38 17.38
N LEU A 42 -2.70 -6.19 16.14
CA LEU A 42 -3.13 -5.07 15.29
C LEU A 42 -4.60 -5.18 14.91
N LEU A 43 -5.09 -6.38 14.58
CA LEU A 43 -6.52 -6.66 14.31
C LEU A 43 -7.40 -6.34 15.53
N LEU A 44 -6.94 -6.72 16.72
CA LEU A 44 -7.61 -6.42 17.99
C LEU A 44 -7.58 -4.93 18.33
N GLN A 45 -6.51 -4.21 18.00
CA GLN A 45 -6.42 -2.76 18.19
C GLN A 45 -7.19 -1.96 17.13
N SER A 46 -7.35 -2.51 15.92
CA SER A 46 -8.08 -1.86 14.82
C SER A 46 -9.60 -1.91 14.95
N ASN A 47 -10.15 -2.30 16.11
CA ASN A 47 -11.59 -2.25 16.35
C ASN A 47 -11.99 -1.35 17.53
N PRO A 48 -12.15 -0.04 17.31
CA PRO A 48 -12.98 0.81 18.13
C PRO A 48 -14.20 1.25 17.30
N ASN A 49 -15.04 0.32 16.83
CA ASN A 49 -16.48 0.55 16.61
C ASN A 49 -17.16 -0.69 16.00
N SER A 50 -17.41 -1.69 16.84
CA SER A 50 -18.56 -2.58 16.65
C SER A 50 -19.22 -2.88 17.99
N SER A 51 -19.79 -1.84 18.62
CA SER A 51 -20.76 -2.04 19.69
C SER A 51 -22.18 -1.91 19.12
N THR A 52 -22.86 -3.03 19.23
CA THR A 52 -24.28 -3.27 19.04
C THR A 52 -25.17 -2.36 19.90
N SER A 53 -26.24 -1.81 19.35
CA SER A 53 -27.46 -1.56 20.14
C SER A 53 -28.72 -1.49 19.28
N LYS A 54 -29.54 -2.52 19.43
CA LYS A 54 -30.97 -2.58 19.08
C LYS A 54 -31.75 -1.41 19.71
N PRO A 55 -32.88 -0.98 19.10
CA PRO A 55 -33.73 0.07 19.65
C PRO A 55 -34.48 -0.42 20.91
N PRO A 56 -34.79 0.47 21.88
CA PRO A 56 -35.36 0.07 23.16
C PRO A 56 -36.90 -0.19 23.08
N PRO A 57 -37.44 -1.04 23.96
CA PRO A 57 -38.88 -1.28 24.09
C PRO A 57 -39.54 -0.20 24.97
N SER A 58 -40.74 0.24 24.59
CA SER A 58 -41.56 1.13 25.41
C SER A 58 -42.68 0.36 26.12
N SER A 59 -42.62 0.32 27.44
CA SER A 59 -43.78 0.14 28.32
C SER A 59 -43.33 0.43 29.76
N ASP A 60 -43.93 1.42 30.40
CA ASP A 60 -44.73 1.12 31.59
C ASP A 60 -45.60 2.29 32.03
N ASP A 61 -46.69 1.83 32.63
CA ASP A 61 -47.88 2.44 33.19
C ASP A 61 -47.62 3.18 34.52
N ALA A 62 -48.42 4.23 34.77
CA ALA A 62 -49.20 4.44 36.01
C ALA A 62 -49.33 5.91 36.46
N SER A 63 -50.52 6.46 36.20
CA SER A 63 -51.37 7.28 37.09
C SER A 63 -50.93 8.66 37.62
N ARG A 64 -51.76 9.70 37.39
CA ARG A 64 -52.68 10.27 38.40
C ARG A 64 -53.48 11.50 37.90
N ASN A 65 -54.79 11.38 38.07
CA ASN A 65 -55.90 12.31 37.86
C ASN A 65 -55.71 13.75 38.35
N HIS A 66 -56.37 14.70 37.67
CA HIS A 66 -57.38 15.60 38.28
C HIS A 66 -58.38 16.21 37.24
N ARG A 67 -59.62 15.70 37.32
CA ARG A 67 -60.96 16.35 37.20
C ARG A 67 -61.21 17.56 36.26
N SER A 68 -62.29 17.45 35.48
CA SER A 68 -63.46 18.37 35.41
C SER A 68 -64.00 18.45 33.97
N SER A 69 -65.02 17.67 33.60
CA SER A 69 -66.46 18.00 33.61
C SER A 69 -66.89 19.08 32.61
N ARG A 70 -67.80 18.64 31.71
CA ARG A 70 -68.66 19.36 30.74
C ARG A 70 -68.05 19.66 29.37
N ASP A 71 -68.48 18.88 28.37
CA ASP A 71 -69.12 19.38 27.14
C ASP A 71 -69.18 18.26 26.06
N TYR A 72 -69.88 17.17 26.36
CA TYR A 72 -70.22 16.16 25.35
C TYR A 72 -71.46 16.63 24.60
N ASP A 73 -71.26 17.29 23.45
CA ASP A 73 -72.20 17.28 22.32
C ASP A 73 -71.58 17.90 21.03
N ARG A 74 -70.26 18.15 20.96
CA ARG A 74 -69.62 18.83 19.80
C ARG A 74 -68.38 18.15 19.20
N ASP A 75 -68.02 16.95 19.64
CA ASP A 75 -66.75 16.30 19.24
C ASP A 75 -66.88 15.27 18.10
N ARG A 76 -68.10 14.81 17.79
CA ARG A 76 -68.31 13.72 16.83
C ARG A 76 -67.98 14.08 15.37
N ASP A 77 -68.05 15.37 15.01
CA ASP A 77 -67.71 15.84 13.66
C ASP A 77 -66.23 16.23 13.52
N ARG A 78 -65.55 16.55 14.63
CA ARG A 78 -64.11 16.89 14.64
C ARG A 78 -63.20 15.67 14.55
N ASP A 79 -63.61 14.54 15.12
CA ASP A 79 -62.81 13.31 15.09
C ASP A 79 -62.71 12.72 13.68
N ARG A 80 -63.76 12.83 12.85
CA ARG A 80 -63.72 12.38 11.45
C ARG A 80 -62.77 13.18 10.57
N ASP A 81 -62.67 14.49 10.78
CA ASP A 81 -61.72 15.34 10.04
C ASP A 81 -60.28 15.14 10.54
N ARG A 82 -60.10 14.80 11.82
CA ARG A 82 -58.80 14.42 12.39
C ARG A 82 -58.30 13.09 11.82
N ASP A 83 -59.16 12.08 11.76
CA ASP A 83 -58.86 10.76 11.19
C ASP A 83 -58.51 10.85 9.69
N ARG A 84 -59.20 11.70 8.92
CA ARG A 84 -58.85 11.96 7.51
C ARG A 84 -57.47 12.61 7.39
N ARG A 85 -57.19 13.62 8.19
CA ARG A 85 -55.92 14.36 8.17
C ARG A 85 -54.74 13.48 8.59
N ASP A 86 -54.94 12.61 9.59
CA ASP A 86 -53.92 11.68 10.05
C ASP A 86 -53.64 10.59 9.00
N ARG A 87 -54.67 10.09 8.31
CA ARG A 87 -54.49 9.19 7.15
C ARG A 87 -53.71 9.82 6.00
N ASP A 88 -53.99 11.07 5.66
CA ASP A 88 -53.27 11.78 4.60
C ASP A 88 -51.81 12.01 4.98
N ARG A 89 -51.55 12.31 6.26
CA ARG A 89 -50.19 12.48 6.81
C ARG A 89 -49.38 11.18 6.81
N ASP A 90 -50.02 10.05 7.12
CA ASP A 90 -49.40 8.73 7.05
C ASP A 90 -49.07 8.36 5.60
N ARG A 91 -49.97 8.69 4.66
CA ARG A 91 -49.74 8.46 3.22
C ARG A 91 -48.59 9.30 2.67
N ASP A 92 -48.44 10.54 3.13
CA ASP A 92 -47.31 11.39 2.76
C ASP A 92 -45.99 10.90 3.35
N ARG A 93 -46.01 10.39 4.60
CA ARG A 93 -44.85 9.76 5.24
C ARG A 93 -44.42 8.48 4.52
N ASP A 94 -45.35 7.69 4.03
CA ASP A 94 -45.03 6.49 3.24
C ASP A 94 -44.44 6.83 1.87
N ARG A 95 -44.95 7.89 1.19
CA ARG A 95 -44.33 8.42 -0.04
C ARG A 95 -42.92 8.95 0.21
N GLU A 96 -42.68 9.59 1.35
CA GLU A 96 -41.35 10.10 1.72
C GLU A 96 -40.35 8.96 1.95
N ARG A 97 -40.77 7.90 2.64
CA ARG A 97 -39.97 6.66 2.78
C ARG A 97 -39.68 6.00 1.44
N GLU A 98 -40.62 6.02 0.51
CA GLU A 98 -40.43 5.46 -0.84
C GLU A 98 -39.37 6.25 -1.63
N ARG A 99 -39.43 7.58 -1.58
CA ARG A 99 -38.40 8.46 -2.16
C ARG A 99 -37.03 8.29 -1.51
N GLU A 100 -36.99 8.05 -0.20
CA GLU A 100 -35.73 7.80 0.51
C GLU A 100 -35.09 6.49 0.05
N ARG A 101 -35.87 5.42 -0.09
CA ARG A 101 -35.42 4.15 -0.66
C ARG A 101 -34.95 4.29 -2.11
N GLU A 102 -35.59 5.14 -2.90
CA GLU A 102 -35.17 5.42 -4.28
C GLU A 102 -33.81 6.12 -4.33
N ARG A 103 -33.58 7.14 -3.48
CA ARG A 103 -32.29 7.81 -3.34
C ARG A 103 -31.19 6.88 -2.84
N GLU A 104 -31.53 5.95 -1.94
CA GLU A 104 -30.59 4.95 -1.45
C GLU A 104 -30.13 4.01 -2.58
N ARG A 105 -31.07 3.51 -3.39
CA ARG A 105 -30.76 2.71 -4.58
C ARG A 105 -29.92 3.49 -5.61
N GLU A 106 -30.17 4.78 -5.76
CA GLU A 106 -29.37 5.63 -6.66
C GLU A 106 -27.93 5.78 -6.16
N ARG A 107 -27.74 6.00 -4.85
CA ARG A 107 -26.41 6.05 -4.22
C ARG A 107 -25.68 4.72 -4.31
N GLU A 108 -26.40 3.61 -4.18
CA GLU A 108 -25.84 2.27 -4.33
C GLU A 108 -25.33 2.06 -5.76
N ARG A 109 -26.11 2.44 -6.78
CA ARG A 109 -25.69 2.38 -8.19
C ARG A 109 -24.50 3.28 -8.51
N ASP A 110 -24.46 4.51 -7.97
CA ASP A 110 -23.30 5.41 -8.16
C ASP A 110 -22.06 4.85 -7.45
N SER A 111 -22.23 4.26 -6.26
CA SER A 111 -21.14 3.61 -5.53
C SER A 111 -20.62 2.38 -6.27
N GLU A 112 -21.50 1.57 -6.84
CA GLU A 112 -21.14 0.40 -7.66
C GLU A 112 -20.39 0.81 -8.93
N ARG A 113 -20.84 1.87 -9.61
CA ARG A 113 -20.14 2.42 -10.78
C ARG A 113 -18.74 2.90 -10.42
N ARG A 114 -18.60 3.66 -9.32
CA ARG A 114 -17.28 4.11 -8.83
C ARG A 114 -16.39 2.96 -8.41
N ASN A 115 -16.94 1.91 -7.80
CA ASN A 115 -16.15 0.73 -7.44
C ASN A 115 -15.66 -0.01 -8.68
N ARG A 116 -16.49 -0.16 -9.71
CA ARG A 116 -16.07 -0.77 -10.98
C ARG A 116 -14.99 0.05 -11.69
N ASP A 117 -15.09 1.37 -11.66
CA ASP A 117 -14.05 2.25 -12.23
C ASP A 117 -12.74 2.13 -11.44
N ARG A 118 -12.80 2.12 -10.10
CA ARG A 118 -11.62 1.88 -9.24
C ARG A 118 -11.00 0.50 -9.48
N GLU A 119 -11.81 -0.54 -9.61
CA GLU A 119 -11.34 -1.91 -9.86
C GLU A 119 -10.56 -1.98 -11.18
N ARG A 120 -11.05 -1.31 -12.23
CA ARG A 120 -10.33 -1.22 -13.51
C ARG A 120 -9.00 -0.47 -13.37
N ASP A 121 -8.98 0.63 -12.63
CA ASP A 121 -7.75 1.40 -12.38
C ASP A 121 -6.74 0.60 -11.54
N GLU A 122 -7.22 -0.13 -10.54
CA GLU A 122 -6.42 -1.04 -9.73
C GLU A 122 -5.85 -2.19 -10.55
N GLU A 123 -6.64 -2.78 -11.45
CA GLU A 123 -6.19 -3.82 -12.36
C GLU A 123 -5.09 -3.31 -13.29
N HIS A 124 -5.26 -2.12 -13.87
CA HIS A 124 -4.24 -1.48 -14.70
C HIS A 124 -2.95 -1.23 -13.89
N LYS A 125 -3.09 -0.70 -12.67
CA LYS A 125 -1.96 -0.46 -11.77
C LYS A 125 -1.28 -1.76 -11.32
N ALA A 126 -2.04 -2.85 -11.13
CA ALA A 126 -1.52 -4.16 -10.79
C ALA A 126 -0.70 -4.75 -11.96
N ARG A 127 -1.20 -4.62 -13.20
CA ARG A 127 -0.47 -5.05 -14.41
C ARG A 127 0.84 -4.28 -14.58
N GLU A 128 0.81 -2.95 -14.38
CA GLU A 128 2.02 -2.12 -14.45
C GLU A 128 3.00 -2.43 -13.31
N LYS A 129 2.50 -2.64 -12.09
CA LYS A 129 3.32 -3.10 -10.96
C LYS A 129 3.97 -4.45 -11.25
N ALA A 130 3.24 -5.42 -11.80
CA ALA A 130 3.81 -6.73 -12.15
C ALA A 130 4.91 -6.63 -13.22
N ARG A 131 4.78 -5.70 -14.18
CA ARG A 131 5.84 -5.43 -15.18
C ARG A 131 7.09 -4.83 -14.53
N LEU A 132 6.90 -3.85 -13.65
CA LEU A 132 7.98 -3.21 -12.90
C LEU A 132 8.66 -4.20 -11.96
N GLU A 133 7.89 -5.02 -11.26
CA GLU A 133 8.38 -6.06 -10.37
C GLU A 133 9.21 -7.09 -11.13
N LYS A 134 8.76 -7.55 -12.30
CA LYS A 134 9.53 -8.45 -13.16
C LYS A 134 10.84 -7.82 -13.67
N LEU A 135 10.84 -6.52 -13.95
CA LEU A 135 12.05 -5.80 -14.31
C LEU A 135 13.00 -5.70 -13.12
N ALA A 136 12.49 -5.33 -11.95
CA ALA A 136 13.27 -5.25 -10.72
C ALA A 136 13.83 -6.60 -10.29
N GLU A 137 13.08 -7.69 -10.49
CA GLU A 137 13.54 -9.06 -10.25
C GLU A 137 14.70 -9.40 -11.19
N ARG A 138 14.57 -9.09 -12.49
CA ARG A 138 15.67 -9.28 -13.45
C ARG A 138 16.89 -8.43 -13.13
N GLU A 139 16.70 -7.22 -12.59
CA GLU A 139 17.81 -6.37 -12.11
C GLU A 139 18.50 -6.99 -10.91
N ARG A 140 17.74 -7.45 -9.91
CA ARG A 140 18.27 -8.17 -8.74
C ARG A 140 19.00 -9.45 -9.12
N GLU A 141 18.48 -10.23 -10.07
CA GLU A 141 19.16 -11.43 -10.55
C GLU A 141 20.52 -11.10 -11.16
N LYS A 142 20.60 -10.03 -11.97
CA LYS A 142 21.88 -9.57 -12.54
C LYS A 142 22.84 -9.04 -11.48
N GLU A 143 22.36 -8.37 -10.44
CA GLU A 143 23.19 -7.97 -9.30
C GLU A 143 23.76 -9.20 -8.57
N LEU A 144 22.93 -10.22 -8.34
CA LEU A 144 23.36 -11.48 -7.74
C LEU A 144 24.34 -12.22 -8.64
N ASP A 145 24.12 -12.22 -9.96
CA ASP A 145 25.05 -12.79 -10.92
C ASP A 145 26.37 -12.03 -10.96
N ALA A 146 26.37 -10.69 -10.89
CA ALA A 146 27.59 -9.90 -10.81
C ALA A 146 28.40 -10.22 -9.55
N ILE A 147 27.73 -10.33 -8.39
CA ILE A 147 28.36 -10.77 -7.14
C ILE A 147 28.89 -12.19 -7.30
N LYS A 148 28.09 -13.11 -7.85
CA LYS A 148 28.49 -14.49 -8.08
C LYS A 148 29.69 -14.60 -9.01
N GLU A 149 29.75 -13.81 -10.08
CA GLU A 149 30.89 -13.75 -10.98
C GLU A 149 32.13 -13.16 -10.31
N GLN A 150 31.98 -12.15 -9.45
CA GLN A 150 33.10 -11.58 -8.69
C GLN A 150 33.73 -12.59 -7.72
N TYR A 151 32.92 -13.39 -7.03
CA TYR A 151 33.41 -14.31 -5.99
C TYR A 151 33.70 -15.74 -6.47
N LEU A 152 32.91 -16.27 -7.41
CA LEU A 152 33.13 -17.62 -7.98
C LEU A 152 33.97 -17.58 -9.28
N GLY A 153 34.17 -16.39 -9.85
CA GLY A 153 34.86 -16.21 -11.14
C GLY A 153 33.97 -16.59 -12.32
N SER A 154 33.92 -15.73 -13.35
CA SER A 154 33.26 -16.05 -14.61
C SER A 154 34.19 -16.82 -15.56
N LYS A 155 33.59 -17.66 -16.42
CA LYS A 155 34.34 -18.32 -17.50
C LYS A 155 34.69 -17.25 -18.55
N LYS A 156 35.99 -17.05 -18.81
CA LYS A 156 36.45 -16.06 -19.80
C LYS A 156 35.78 -16.29 -21.16
N PRO A 157 35.06 -15.31 -21.74
CA PRO A 157 34.43 -15.49 -23.03
C PRO A 157 35.51 -15.75 -24.08
N LYS A 158 35.34 -16.80 -24.88
CA LYS A 158 36.25 -17.14 -25.97
C LYS A 158 36.07 -16.11 -27.09
N LYS A 159 37.17 -15.51 -27.55
CA LYS A 159 37.16 -14.60 -28.71
C LYS A 159 36.55 -15.33 -29.91
N ARG A 160 35.48 -14.76 -30.47
CA ARG A 160 34.86 -15.30 -31.68
C ARG A 160 35.84 -15.15 -32.85
N VAL A 161 35.88 -16.15 -33.73
CA VAL A 161 36.65 -16.07 -34.98
C VAL A 161 35.92 -15.13 -35.92
N ILE A 162 36.43 -13.92 -36.06
CA ILE A 162 35.88 -12.88 -36.93
C ILE A 162 36.22 -13.23 -38.39
N LYS A 163 35.22 -13.18 -39.26
CA LYS A 163 35.40 -13.42 -40.71
C LYS A 163 36.28 -12.30 -41.30
N PRO A 164 37.18 -12.58 -42.26
CA PRO A 164 38.06 -11.56 -42.84
C PRO A 164 37.33 -10.32 -43.39
N SER A 165 36.13 -10.47 -43.95
CA SER A 165 35.30 -9.35 -44.43
C SER A 165 34.77 -8.42 -43.33
N GLU A 166 34.65 -8.92 -42.10
CA GLU A 166 34.22 -8.16 -40.92
C GLU A 166 35.42 -7.44 -40.26
N LYS A 167 36.63 -8.01 -40.38
CA LYS A 167 37.88 -7.35 -39.95
C LYS A 167 38.21 -6.07 -40.71
N PHE A 168 37.69 -5.90 -41.94
CA PHE A 168 37.89 -4.69 -42.76
C PHE A 168 36.68 -3.77 -42.78
N ARG A 169 35.59 -4.12 -42.09
CA ARG A 169 34.43 -3.25 -41.96
C ARG A 169 34.67 -2.33 -40.77
N PHE A 170 35.37 -1.22 -41.04
CA PHE A 170 35.70 -0.22 -40.04
C PHE A 170 34.41 0.52 -39.65
N SER A 171 33.85 0.18 -38.48
CA SER A 171 32.83 1.00 -37.82
C SER A 171 33.54 2.08 -37.01
N PHE A 172 33.28 3.34 -37.34
CA PHE A 172 33.75 4.48 -36.55
C PHE A 172 32.80 4.81 -35.39
N ASP A 173 31.59 4.28 -35.42
CA ASP A 173 30.62 4.41 -34.34
C ASP A 173 30.91 3.44 -33.20
N TRP A 174 30.69 3.89 -31.97
CA TRP A 174 30.73 3.06 -30.78
C TRP A 174 29.56 2.07 -30.78
N GLU A 175 29.82 0.80 -30.47
CA GLU A 175 28.75 -0.17 -30.31
C GLU A 175 28.04 0.04 -28.96
N ASN A 176 26.71 -0.07 -28.92
CA ASN A 176 25.94 0.03 -27.67
C ASN A 176 26.29 -1.04 -26.63
N THR A 177 26.98 -2.12 -27.02
CA THR A 177 27.47 -3.14 -26.09
C THR A 177 28.73 -2.72 -25.35
N GLU A 178 29.41 -1.68 -25.84
CA GLU A 178 30.59 -1.07 -25.22
C GLU A 178 30.20 0.05 -24.22
N ASP A 179 28.90 0.32 -24.05
CA ASP A 179 28.37 1.27 -23.07
C ASP A 179 28.39 0.67 -21.65
N THR A 180 29.30 1.16 -20.81
CA THR A 180 29.48 0.76 -19.42
C THR A 180 28.74 1.65 -18.41
N SER A 181 28.02 2.69 -18.88
CA SER A 181 27.37 3.66 -18.00
C SER A 181 26.11 3.13 -17.32
N ARG A 182 25.53 2.04 -17.84
CA ARG A 182 24.35 1.38 -17.27
C ARG A 182 24.75 0.49 -16.11
N ASP A 183 24.76 1.06 -14.91
CA ASP A 183 24.83 0.28 -13.69
C ASP A 183 23.48 -0.43 -13.43
N MET A 184 23.54 -1.58 -12.76
CA MET A 184 22.37 -2.32 -12.29
C MET A 184 21.74 -1.65 -11.07
N ASN A 185 22.55 -0.95 -10.26
CA ASN A 185 22.09 -0.30 -9.05
C ASN A 185 21.53 1.11 -9.33
N VAL A 186 20.31 1.36 -8.85
CA VAL A 186 19.57 2.63 -9.00
C VAL A 186 20.35 3.84 -8.48
N LEU A 187 21.18 3.66 -7.44
CA LEU A 187 22.00 4.74 -6.86
C LEU A 187 23.05 5.28 -7.84
N TYR A 188 23.51 4.44 -8.77
CA TYR A 188 24.49 4.80 -9.78
C TYR A 188 23.84 5.13 -11.13
N GLN A 189 22.60 4.70 -11.37
CA GLN A 189 21.80 5.14 -12.52
C GLN A 189 21.33 6.60 -12.37
N ASN A 190 20.99 7.03 -11.17
CA ASN A 190 20.67 8.43 -10.85
C ASN A 190 21.66 8.99 -9.83
N PRO A 191 22.93 9.23 -10.21
CA PRO A 191 23.86 9.92 -9.33
C PRO A 191 23.30 11.30 -9.02
N HIS A 192 23.25 11.68 -7.75
CA HIS A 192 22.96 13.06 -7.37
C HIS A 192 24.02 13.96 -7.99
N GLU A 193 23.65 14.72 -9.03
CA GLU A 193 24.57 15.66 -9.65
C GLU A 193 24.92 16.73 -8.61
N ALA A 194 26.22 16.86 -8.31
CA ALA A 194 26.67 17.86 -7.35
C ALA A 194 26.29 19.25 -7.87
N ARG A 195 25.58 20.03 -7.04
CA ARG A 195 25.28 21.44 -7.33
C ARG A 195 26.60 22.21 -7.47
N LEU A 196 27.02 22.43 -8.71
CA LEU A 196 28.31 23.05 -9.04
C LEU A 196 28.42 24.42 -8.38
N LEU A 197 29.54 24.65 -7.67
CA LEU A 197 29.81 25.89 -6.93
C LEU A 197 28.60 26.34 -6.08
N PHE A 198 27.97 25.41 -5.35
CA PHE A 198 26.82 25.67 -4.49
C PHE A 198 25.63 26.33 -5.23
N GLY A 199 25.41 25.96 -6.49
CA GLY A 199 24.30 26.48 -7.32
C GLY A 199 24.60 27.81 -8.02
N ARG A 200 25.81 28.35 -7.86
CA ARG A 200 26.29 29.53 -8.62
C ARG A 200 27.00 29.13 -9.92
N GLY A 201 27.49 27.90 -9.98
CA GLY A 201 28.24 27.36 -11.11
C GLY A 201 27.36 26.70 -12.16
N PHE A 202 27.89 26.59 -13.37
CA PHE A 202 27.25 25.92 -14.49
C PHE A 202 28.22 24.89 -15.09
N ARG A 203 27.68 23.76 -15.55
CA ARG A 203 28.38 22.71 -16.28
C ARG A 203 28.85 23.27 -17.61
N ALA A 204 30.13 23.10 -17.91
CA ALA A 204 30.72 23.60 -19.15
C ALA A 204 30.10 22.90 -20.38
N GLY A 205 29.92 23.63 -21.48
CA GLY A 205 29.38 23.10 -22.74
C GLY A 205 27.85 22.93 -22.79
N MET A 206 27.14 23.04 -21.67
CA MET A 206 25.67 23.05 -21.62
C MET A 206 25.11 24.47 -21.60
N ASP A 207 23.95 24.71 -22.20
CA ASP A 207 23.33 26.04 -22.19
C ASP A 207 22.96 26.46 -20.75
N ARG A 208 23.25 27.72 -20.43
CA ARG A 208 22.99 28.30 -19.11
C ARG A 208 21.50 28.39 -18.81
N ARG A 209 20.66 28.62 -19.83
CA ARG A 209 19.20 28.70 -19.65
C ARG A 209 18.62 27.33 -19.34
N GLU A 210 19.05 26.31 -20.06
CA GLU A 210 18.63 24.92 -19.84
C GLU A 210 19.05 24.42 -18.47
N GLN A 211 20.28 24.69 -18.05
CA GLN A 211 20.75 24.34 -16.70
C GLN A 211 19.95 25.00 -15.59
N LYS A 212 19.61 26.29 -15.74
CA LYS A 212 18.73 26.99 -14.78
C LYS A 212 17.32 26.39 -14.73
N LYS A 213 16.79 25.95 -15.87
CA LYS A 213 15.47 25.32 -15.96
C LYS A 213 15.46 23.94 -15.30
N LEU A 214 16.50 23.14 -15.51
CA LEU A 214 16.66 21.83 -14.88
C LEU A 214 16.85 21.98 -13.36
N ALA A 215 17.71 22.90 -12.92
CA ALA A 215 17.95 23.17 -11.51
C ALA A 215 16.73 23.76 -10.77
N ALA A 216 15.77 24.34 -11.49
CA ALA A 216 14.50 24.82 -10.93
C ALA A 216 13.37 23.79 -10.98
N LYS A 217 13.57 22.68 -11.70
CA LYS A 217 12.60 21.58 -11.84
C LYS A 217 12.84 20.47 -10.82
N GLU A 218 14.10 20.29 -10.39
CA GLU A 218 14.44 19.58 -9.15
C GLU A 218 13.92 20.32 -7.90
#